data_AF-A0A2H0YY41-F1
#
_entry.id   AF-A0A2H0YY41-F1
#
_cell.length_a   1.000
_cell.length_b   1.000
_cell.length_c   1.000
_cell.angle_alpha   90.00
_cell.angle_beta   90.00
_cell.angle_gamma   90.00
#
_symmetry.space_group_name_H-M   'P 1'
#
loop_
_entity.id
_entity.type
_entity.pdbx_description
1 polymer ?
#
loop_
_entity_poly.entity_id
_entity_poly.type
_entity_poly.pdbx_seq_one_letter_code
_entity_poly.pdbx_strand_id
1 'polypeptide(L)'
;MVNNKMKVYILAGVFIILVVGFVQFFLPSSVVSPASPIATSTPTQLGSETASTTAGNTENTQKKKATFSLQLADGDSVASWNFIGAYAGNDAFVQKANSDIVRLTALLGTGTYTDYTLYVSIANQYDLLGDGKNELAYLGKALAIDSTNTGLAWHNAGQLLARLGAYATARTAFERAVVAEPIGQYKLALADFLEAHFPLDMVAK
;
A
#
# COMPACT_ATOMS: atom_id res chain seq x y z
N MET A 1 43.65 11.34 18.49
CA MET A 1 43.08 10.48 17.43
C MET A 1 41.60 10.28 17.74
N VAL A 2 40.71 10.99 17.03
CA VAL A 2 39.26 10.86 17.21
C VAL A 2 38.74 9.96 16.10
N ASN A 3 38.02 8.90 16.48
CA ASN A 3 37.65 7.79 15.62
C ASN A 3 36.49 8.19 14.68
N ASN A 4 36.72 8.13 13.37
CA ASN A 4 35.90 8.76 12.33
C ASN A 4 34.76 7.86 11.80
N LYS A 5 34.17 6.99 12.63
CA LYS A 5 33.19 5.96 12.20
C LYS A 5 31.71 6.34 12.37
N MET A 6 31.40 7.61 12.65
CA MET A 6 30.02 8.02 12.98
C MET A 6 29.50 9.14 12.07
N LYS A 7 29.54 8.95 10.73
CA LYS A 7 28.95 9.92 9.77
C LYS A 7 28.37 9.32 8.47
N VAL A 8 28.02 8.03 8.42
CA VAL A 8 27.51 7.43 7.16
C VAL A 8 26.27 6.56 7.38
N TYR A 9 25.17 7.09 7.94
CA TYR A 9 23.85 6.41 7.89
C TYR A 9 22.64 7.36 7.86
N ILE A 10 22.76 8.59 7.32
CA ILE A 10 21.59 9.48 7.09
C ILE A 10 21.13 9.47 5.62
N LEU A 11 21.53 8.48 4.81
CA LEU A 11 21.21 8.44 3.38
C LEU A 11 20.43 7.20 2.89
N ALA A 12 19.86 6.39 3.78
CA ALA A 12 19.04 5.24 3.39
C ALA A 12 17.52 5.52 3.34
N GLY A 13 17.10 6.79 3.47
CA GLY A 13 15.68 7.18 3.54
C GLY A 13 15.14 7.97 2.34
N VAL A 14 15.91 8.19 1.26
CA VAL A 14 15.51 9.11 0.17
C VAL A 14 15.53 8.48 -1.24
N PHE A 15 15.90 7.21 -1.39
CA PHE A 15 15.95 6.58 -2.71
C PHE A 15 14.95 5.43 -2.82
N ILE A 16 13.66 5.77 -3.02
CA ILE A 16 12.67 5.13 -3.91
C ILE A 16 11.46 6.09 -3.99
N ILE A 17 11.67 7.25 -4.63
CA ILE A 17 10.60 8.02 -5.28
C ILE A 17 11.14 8.41 -6.66
N LEU A 18 11.38 7.46 -7.56
CA LEU A 18 11.60 7.75 -8.98
C LEU A 18 11.36 6.49 -9.84
N VAL A 19 10.10 6.02 -9.92
CA VAL A 19 9.64 5.27 -11.10
C VAL A 19 8.21 5.69 -11.46
N VAL A 20 7.92 6.98 -11.55
CA VAL A 20 6.84 7.51 -12.43
C VAL A 20 7.18 8.96 -12.76
N GLY A 21 7.99 9.19 -13.79
CA GLY A 21 8.33 10.57 -14.16
C GLY A 21 9.44 10.74 -15.17
N PHE A 22 9.63 9.82 -16.12
CA PHE A 22 10.50 10.08 -17.26
C PHE A 22 10.16 9.09 -18.37
N VAL A 23 9.32 9.52 -19.32
CA VAL A 23 9.28 9.25 -20.77
C VAL A 23 7.85 9.56 -21.26
N GLN A 24 7.45 10.84 -21.15
CA GLN A 24 6.39 11.44 -21.95
C GLN A 24 6.91 12.81 -22.40
N PHE A 25 8.00 12.79 -23.16
CA PHE A 25 8.48 13.95 -23.88
C PHE A 25 9.22 13.44 -25.10
N PHE A 26 8.47 13.22 -26.19
CA PHE A 26 8.89 13.30 -27.61
C PHE A 26 7.77 12.69 -28.46
N LEU A 27 6.77 13.49 -28.81
CA LEU A 27 5.94 13.25 -29.99
C LEU A 27 6.33 14.33 -31.01
N PRO A 28 6.88 13.98 -32.19
CA PRO A 28 6.86 14.87 -33.32
C PRO A 28 5.46 14.84 -33.95
N SER A 29 4.87 16.02 -34.09
CA SER A 29 3.65 16.25 -34.84
C SER A 29 3.87 15.91 -36.32
N SER A 30 3.10 14.97 -36.88
CA SER A 30 2.96 14.82 -38.32
C SER A 30 1.48 14.84 -38.73
N VAL A 31 1.08 16.03 -39.16
CA VAL A 31 0.31 16.37 -40.37
C VAL A 31 -0.92 15.53 -40.72
N VAL A 32 -2.04 16.25 -40.72
CA VAL A 32 -3.37 15.91 -41.26
C VAL A 32 -3.34 15.67 -42.78
N SER A 33 -4.07 14.65 -43.25
CA SER A 33 -4.90 14.80 -44.47
C SER A 33 -6.03 13.75 -44.58
N PRO A 34 -7.18 14.11 -45.21
CA PRO A 34 -8.44 13.36 -45.14
C PRO A 34 -8.74 12.56 -46.43
N ALA A 35 -9.52 11.49 -46.33
CA ALA A 35 -10.30 10.94 -47.46
C ALA A 35 -11.44 9.99 -47.00
N SER A 36 -12.66 10.54 -46.99
CA SER A 36 -13.95 10.05 -47.52
C SER A 36 -14.53 8.63 -47.27
N PRO A 37 -15.88 8.50 -47.33
CA PRO A 37 -16.66 7.47 -46.63
C PRO A 37 -17.17 6.36 -47.56
N ILE A 38 -17.35 5.13 -47.04
CA ILE A 38 -18.05 4.07 -47.77
C ILE A 38 -18.94 3.21 -46.83
N ALA A 39 -20.24 3.29 -47.14
CA ALA A 39 -21.31 2.28 -47.14
C ALA A 39 -21.58 1.36 -45.93
N THR A 40 -22.77 1.60 -45.37
CA THR A 40 -23.87 0.68 -45.05
C THR A 40 -23.75 -0.77 -45.56
N SER A 41 -23.94 -1.74 -44.68
CA SER A 41 -24.87 -2.86 -44.91
C SER A 41 -25.18 -3.63 -43.62
N THR A 42 -26.47 -3.67 -43.29
CA THR A 42 -27.13 -4.60 -42.38
C THR A 42 -27.14 -6.00 -42.98
N PRO A 43 -27.25 -7.05 -42.16
CA PRO A 43 -28.34 -7.98 -42.42
C PRO A 43 -29.17 -8.36 -41.19
N THR A 44 -30.46 -8.51 -41.47
CA THR A 44 -31.56 -8.98 -40.64
C THR A 44 -31.68 -10.51 -40.69
N GLN A 45 -31.95 -11.15 -39.55
CA GLN A 45 -32.88 -12.30 -39.35
C GLN A 45 -32.89 -12.60 -37.83
N LEU A 46 -33.96 -12.46 -37.04
CA LEU A 46 -35.35 -12.94 -37.05
C LEU A 46 -35.54 -14.41 -36.65
N GLY A 47 -36.22 -14.59 -35.50
CA GLY A 47 -37.04 -15.75 -35.13
C GLY A 47 -36.46 -16.62 -34.01
N SER A 48 -37.17 -17.12 -32.99
CA SER A 48 -38.43 -16.85 -32.26
C SER A 48 -38.57 -18.03 -31.28
N GLU A 49 -39.02 -17.77 -30.03
CA GLU A 49 -39.78 -18.68 -29.13
C GLU A 49 -39.08 -19.96 -28.59
N THR A 50 -39.35 -20.54 -27.41
CA THR A 50 -40.41 -20.40 -26.39
C THR A 50 -39.92 -20.94 -25.02
N ALA A 51 -40.72 -20.69 -23.98
CA ALA A 51 -40.45 -20.75 -22.54
C ALA A 51 -40.37 -22.13 -21.84
N SER A 52 -39.75 -22.12 -20.65
CA SER A 52 -40.22 -22.71 -19.36
C SER A 52 -39.02 -23.13 -18.49
N THR A 53 -38.98 -23.16 -17.16
CA THR A 53 -39.80 -22.69 -16.03
C THR A 53 -38.97 -23.08 -14.78
N THR A 54 -38.88 -22.16 -13.80
CA THR A 54 -38.72 -22.42 -12.35
C THR A 54 -37.36 -22.76 -11.72
N ALA A 55 -37.16 -21.98 -10.63
CA ALA A 55 -36.46 -22.25 -9.37
C ALA A 55 -34.98 -21.91 -9.25
N GLY A 56 -34.73 -20.92 -8.39
CA GLY A 56 -33.81 -21.14 -7.28
C GLY A 56 -32.55 -20.29 -7.31
N ASN A 57 -32.61 -19.20 -6.55
CA ASN A 57 -31.49 -18.55 -5.89
C ASN A 57 -30.64 -17.62 -6.75
N THR A 58 -31.10 -16.37 -6.80
CA THR A 58 -30.26 -15.18 -6.67
C THR A 58 -29.31 -15.34 -5.47
N GLU A 59 -28.12 -15.91 -5.67
CA GLU A 59 -26.97 -15.60 -4.84
C GLU A 59 -26.55 -14.17 -5.17
N ASN A 60 -27.27 -13.23 -4.55
CA ASN A 60 -26.91 -11.84 -4.52
C ASN A 60 -25.56 -11.73 -3.79
N THR A 61 -24.54 -11.44 -4.57
CA THR A 61 -23.17 -11.09 -4.20
C THR A 61 -23.13 -10.05 -3.08
N GLN A 62 -23.28 -10.46 -1.84
CA GLN A 62 -22.76 -9.70 -0.70
C GLN A 62 -21.32 -10.12 -0.47
N LYS A 63 -20.43 -9.55 -1.28
CA LYS A 63 -19.01 -9.45 -1.01
C LYS A 63 -18.87 -8.57 0.25
N LYS A 64 -19.09 -9.16 1.43
CA LYS A 64 -18.86 -8.52 2.73
C LYS A 64 -17.40 -8.10 2.71
N LYS A 65 -17.15 -6.80 2.52
CA LYS A 65 -15.80 -6.21 2.48
C LYS A 65 -15.11 -6.60 3.80
N ALA A 66 -14.33 -7.67 3.76
CA ALA A 66 -13.61 -8.17 4.91
C ALA A 66 -12.70 -7.03 5.37
N THR A 67 -12.93 -6.52 6.57
CA THR A 67 -12.03 -5.50 7.14
C THR A 67 -10.93 -6.28 7.82
N PHE A 68 -9.74 -6.27 7.23
CA PHE A 68 -8.56 -6.80 7.89
C PHE A 68 -8.20 -5.85 9.04
N SER A 69 -8.16 -6.37 10.26
CA SER A 69 -7.83 -5.61 11.46
C SER A 69 -6.68 -6.30 12.17
N LEU A 70 -5.54 -5.61 12.27
CA LEU A 70 -4.43 -6.06 13.10
C LEU A 70 -4.74 -5.67 14.54
N GLN A 71 -5.15 -6.65 15.35
CA GLN A 71 -5.38 -6.44 16.79
C GLN A 71 -4.03 -6.37 17.50
N LEU A 72 -3.93 -5.49 18.50
CA LEU A 72 -2.75 -5.44 19.36
C LEU A 72 -2.66 -6.73 20.16
N ALA A 73 -1.46 -7.29 20.27
CA ALA A 73 -1.18 -8.45 21.10
C ALA A 73 -1.39 -8.13 22.59
N ASP A 74 -1.64 -9.17 23.39
CA ASP A 74 -1.76 -9.03 24.83
C ASP A 74 -0.48 -8.41 25.41
N GLY A 75 -0.64 -7.32 26.17
CA GLY A 75 0.47 -6.57 26.77
C GLY A 75 0.98 -5.38 25.93
N ASP A 76 0.62 -5.29 24.65
CA ASP A 76 0.87 -4.08 23.87
C ASP A 76 -0.17 -3.00 24.19
N SER A 77 0.28 -1.75 24.27
CA SER A 77 -0.61 -0.59 24.32
C SER A 77 -0.01 0.57 23.53
N VAL A 78 -0.86 1.32 22.84
CA VAL A 78 -0.46 2.49 22.06
C VAL A 78 -0.98 3.73 22.78
N ALA A 79 -0.06 4.54 23.32
CA ALA A 79 -0.41 5.76 24.05
C ALA A 79 -1.01 6.85 23.14
N SER A 80 -0.48 6.95 21.92
CA SER A 80 -0.96 7.86 20.89
C SER A 80 -0.73 7.21 19.53
N TRP A 81 -1.75 7.26 18.67
CA TRP A 81 -1.60 6.86 17.27
C TRP A 81 -0.93 7.93 16.42
N ASN A 82 -0.78 9.15 16.95
CA ASN A 82 -0.05 10.22 16.29
C ASN A 82 1.39 10.27 16.79
N PHE A 83 2.31 10.55 15.86
CA PHE A 83 3.73 10.74 16.12
C PHE A 83 4.26 11.92 15.30
N ILE A 84 5.53 12.30 15.49
CA ILE A 84 6.16 13.36 14.68
C ILE A 84 6.57 12.75 13.33
N GLY A 85 5.74 12.97 12.31
CA GLY A 85 6.04 12.57 10.93
C GLY A 85 7.16 13.39 10.30
N ALA A 86 7.74 12.89 9.21
CA ALA A 86 8.86 13.54 8.52
C ALA A 86 8.52 14.94 7.97
N TYR A 87 7.23 15.25 7.77
CA TYR A 87 6.77 16.55 7.27
C TYR A 87 6.34 17.52 8.39
N ALA A 88 6.44 17.12 9.66
CA ALA A 88 6.05 17.96 10.78
C ALA A 88 6.79 19.32 10.76
N GLY A 89 6.04 20.42 10.89
CA GLY A 89 6.58 21.78 10.88
C GLY A 89 6.94 22.34 9.49
N ASN A 90 6.64 21.62 8.41
CA ASN A 90 6.80 22.12 7.04
C ASN A 90 5.45 22.14 6.30
N ASP A 91 4.79 23.29 6.33
CA ASP A 91 3.44 23.47 5.77
C ASP A 91 3.34 23.10 4.29
N ALA A 92 4.38 23.39 3.49
CA ALA A 92 4.40 23.05 2.08
C ALA A 92 4.42 21.53 1.87
N PHE A 93 5.20 20.80 2.66
CA PHE A 93 5.25 19.34 2.60
C PHE A 93 3.97 18.70 3.14
N VAL A 94 3.41 19.24 4.23
CA VAL A 94 2.10 18.82 4.75
C VAL A 94 1.01 19.01 3.69
N GLN A 95 0.95 20.18 3.05
CA GLN A 95 -0.02 20.46 1.98
C GLN A 95 0.17 19.53 0.78
N LYS A 96 1.42 19.22 0.42
CA LYS A 96 1.73 18.24 -0.63
C LYS A 96 1.20 16.85 -0.28
N ALA A 97 1.48 16.34 0.92
CA ALA A 97 1.01 15.03 1.34
C ALA A 97 -0.53 14.94 1.34
N ASN A 98 -1.21 15.98 1.82
CA ASN A 98 -2.69 16.05 1.77
C ASN A 98 -3.22 16.04 0.32
N SER A 99 -2.57 16.77 -0.58
CA SER A 99 -2.93 16.79 -2.01
C SER A 99 -2.71 15.42 -2.67
N ASP A 100 -1.62 14.74 -2.33
CA ASP A 100 -1.33 13.38 -2.79
C ASP A 100 -2.37 12.38 -2.26
N ILE A 101 -2.80 12.48 -1.00
CA ILE A 101 -3.88 11.64 -0.45
C ILE A 101 -5.17 11.80 -1.26
N VAL A 102 -5.58 13.04 -1.55
CA VAL A 102 -6.79 13.31 -2.35
C VAL A 102 -6.66 12.72 -3.75
N ARG A 103 -5.52 12.97 -4.43
CA ARG A 103 -5.26 12.48 -5.78
C ARG A 103 -5.24 10.95 -5.84
N LEU A 104 -4.55 10.29 -4.92
CA LEU A 104 -4.46 8.82 -4.86
C LEU A 104 -5.83 8.20 -4.54
N THR A 105 -6.61 8.83 -3.65
CA THR A 105 -7.96 8.37 -3.33
C THR A 105 -8.89 8.44 -4.54
N ALA A 106 -8.76 9.47 -5.39
CA ALA A 106 -9.55 9.59 -6.61
C ALA A 106 -9.22 8.51 -7.68
N LEU A 107 -8.09 7.82 -7.55
CA LEU A 107 -7.70 6.72 -8.45
C LEU A 107 -8.22 5.35 -8.00
N LEU A 108 -8.82 5.24 -6.80
CA LEU A 108 -9.35 3.97 -6.32
C LEU A 108 -10.48 3.48 -7.23
N GLY A 109 -10.42 2.21 -7.62
CA GLY A 109 -11.41 1.58 -8.49
C GLY A 109 -11.38 2.02 -9.96
N THR A 110 -10.49 2.93 -10.37
CA THR A 110 -10.37 3.34 -11.79
C THR A 110 -9.66 2.29 -12.65
N GLY A 111 -8.91 1.38 -12.01
CA GLY A 111 -8.08 0.38 -12.69
C GLY A 111 -6.74 0.91 -13.22
N THR A 112 -6.42 2.20 -13.04
CA THR A 112 -5.10 2.76 -13.42
C THR A 112 -3.97 2.12 -12.61
N TYR A 113 -4.22 1.85 -11.33
CA TYR A 113 -3.35 1.10 -10.43
C TYR A 113 -4.21 0.08 -9.66
N THR A 114 -3.58 -0.92 -9.06
CA THR A 114 -4.31 -1.79 -8.13
C THR A 114 -4.69 -1.02 -6.87
N ASP A 115 -5.88 -1.28 -6.33
CA ASP A 115 -6.32 -0.67 -5.08
C ASP A 115 -5.37 -0.99 -3.92
N TYR A 116 -4.70 -2.15 -3.95
CA TYR A 116 -3.65 -2.50 -2.99
C TYR A 116 -2.53 -1.45 -3.01
N THR A 117 -1.96 -1.19 -4.19
CA THR A 117 -0.87 -0.22 -4.35
C THR A 117 -1.30 1.18 -3.94
N LEU A 118 -2.54 1.56 -4.27
CA LEU A 118 -3.09 2.86 -3.87
C LEU A 118 -3.27 2.96 -2.36
N TYR A 119 -3.81 1.94 -1.70
CA TYR A 119 -3.97 1.94 -0.25
C TYR A 119 -2.62 2.00 0.48
N VAL A 120 -1.61 1.25 0.04
CA VAL A 120 -0.25 1.36 0.59
C VAL A 120 0.33 2.75 0.34
N SER A 121 0.15 3.32 -0.86
CA SER A 121 0.65 4.66 -1.17
C SER A 121 -0.02 5.73 -0.31
N ILE A 122 -1.33 5.64 -0.09
CA ILE A 122 -2.06 6.54 0.81
C ILE A 122 -1.58 6.39 2.25
N ALA A 123 -1.36 5.16 2.72
CA ALA A 123 -0.80 4.92 4.05
C ALA A 123 0.57 5.58 4.24
N ASN A 124 1.46 5.49 3.25
CA ASN A 124 2.76 6.16 3.29
C ASN A 124 2.63 7.69 3.38
N GLN A 125 1.59 8.29 2.80
CA GLN A 125 1.35 9.72 2.99
C GLN A 125 0.95 10.05 4.43
N TYR A 126 0.19 9.18 5.10
CA TYR A 126 -0.14 9.34 6.51
C TYR A 126 1.06 9.10 7.44
N ASP A 127 1.98 8.20 7.09
CA ASP A 127 3.26 8.04 7.80
C ASP A 127 4.07 9.35 7.79
N LEU A 128 4.19 10.00 6.62
CA LEU A 128 4.88 11.29 6.47
C LEU A 128 4.26 12.40 7.34
N LEU A 129 2.93 12.35 7.52
CA LEU A 129 2.17 13.29 8.35
C LEU A 129 2.21 12.94 9.84
N GLY A 130 2.60 11.72 10.20
CA GLY A 130 2.57 11.24 11.58
C GLY A 130 1.18 10.78 12.05
N ASP A 131 0.25 10.50 11.14
CA ASP A 131 -1.10 10.02 11.45
C ASP A 131 -1.14 8.48 11.35
N GLY A 132 -0.64 7.83 12.39
CA GLY A 132 -0.57 6.38 12.47
C GLY A 132 -1.94 5.69 12.46
N LYS A 133 -3.01 6.39 12.88
CA LYS A 133 -4.37 5.82 12.86
C LYS A 133 -4.83 5.61 11.42
N ASN A 134 -4.69 6.64 10.58
CA ASN A 134 -5.07 6.52 9.18
C ASN A 134 -4.08 5.64 8.39
N GLU A 135 -2.79 5.71 8.70
CA GLU A 135 -1.80 4.79 8.14
C GLU A 135 -2.22 3.33 8.35
N LEU A 136 -2.45 2.90 9.60
CA LEU A 136 -2.86 1.52 9.90
C LEU A 136 -4.20 1.15 9.24
N ALA A 137 -5.15 2.08 9.18
CA ALA A 137 -6.44 1.83 8.55
C ALA A 137 -6.31 1.55 7.04
N TYR A 138 -5.43 2.27 6.34
CA TYR A 138 -5.19 2.05 4.92
C TYR A 138 -4.33 0.81 4.66
N LEU A 139 -3.35 0.51 5.52
CA LEU A 139 -2.63 -0.77 5.48
C LEU A 139 -3.58 -1.95 5.69
N GLY A 140 -4.55 -1.84 6.61
CA GLY A 140 -5.61 -2.84 6.77
C GLY A 140 -6.45 -3.04 5.51
N LYS A 141 -6.80 -1.96 4.79
CA LYS A 141 -7.50 -2.09 3.49
C LYS A 141 -6.65 -2.80 2.43
N ALA A 142 -5.33 -2.58 2.41
CA ALA A 142 -4.42 -3.30 1.52
C ALA A 142 -4.35 -4.79 1.89
N LEU A 143 -4.20 -5.11 3.18
CA LEU A 143 -4.15 -6.49 3.68
C LEU A 143 -5.47 -7.25 3.51
N ALA A 144 -6.60 -6.55 3.44
CA ALA A 144 -7.89 -7.13 3.08
C ALA A 144 -7.98 -7.55 1.60
N ILE A 145 -7.16 -6.95 0.72
CA ILE A 145 -7.06 -7.36 -0.69
C ILE A 145 -6.13 -8.56 -0.80
N ASP A 146 -4.93 -8.44 -0.24
CA ASP A 146 -3.94 -9.52 -0.25
C ASP A 146 -3.05 -9.43 1.00
N SER A 147 -3.20 -10.39 1.91
CA SER A 147 -2.35 -10.53 3.10
C SER A 147 -1.38 -11.71 3.00
N THR A 148 -1.41 -12.45 1.90
CA THR A 148 -0.73 -13.75 1.78
C THR A 148 0.36 -13.77 0.72
N ASN A 149 0.30 -12.92 -0.30
CA ASN A 149 1.26 -12.92 -1.42
C ASN A 149 2.03 -11.60 -1.55
N THR A 150 1.78 -10.63 -0.68
CA THR A 150 2.50 -9.35 -0.67
C THR A 150 2.92 -8.98 0.75
N GLY A 151 4.19 -8.63 0.93
CA GLY A 151 4.74 -8.34 2.26
C GLY A 151 4.75 -6.85 2.61
N LEU A 152 4.55 -5.95 1.64
CA LEU A 152 4.78 -4.52 1.83
C LEU A 152 3.85 -3.88 2.88
N ALA A 153 2.55 -4.19 2.86
CA ALA A 153 1.61 -3.65 3.84
C ALA A 153 1.89 -4.18 5.26
N TRP A 154 2.31 -5.44 5.36
CA TRP A 154 2.75 -6.04 6.62
C TRP A 154 4.02 -5.39 7.18
N HIS A 155 5.01 -5.18 6.31
CA HIS A 155 6.25 -4.51 6.67
C HIS A 155 5.99 -3.10 7.19
N ASN A 156 5.16 -2.31 6.49
CA ASN A 156 4.82 -0.96 6.92
C ASN A 156 4.03 -0.95 8.24
N ALA A 157 3.12 -1.91 8.44
CA ALA A 157 2.42 -2.06 9.71
C ALA A 157 3.40 -2.38 10.86
N GLY A 158 4.41 -3.22 10.61
CA GLY A 158 5.49 -3.51 11.55
C GLY A 158 6.28 -2.25 11.93
N GLN A 159 6.67 -1.44 10.94
CA GLN A 159 7.39 -0.18 11.18
C GLN A 159 6.57 0.81 12.02
N LEU A 160 5.29 0.99 11.67
CA LEU A 160 4.39 1.84 12.44
C LEU A 160 4.27 1.35 13.89
N LEU A 161 3.95 0.08 14.10
CA LEU A 161 3.73 -0.47 15.43
C LEU A 161 4.99 -0.47 16.28
N ALA A 162 6.17 -0.71 15.67
CA ALA A 162 7.46 -0.57 16.33
C ALA A 162 7.69 0.88 16.81
N ARG A 163 7.40 1.86 15.95
CA ARG A 163 7.48 3.28 16.31
C ARG A 163 6.54 3.65 17.46
N LEU A 164 5.36 3.03 17.50
CA LEU A 164 4.36 3.24 18.55
C LEU A 164 4.60 2.42 19.82
N GLY A 165 5.67 1.61 19.87
CA GLY A 165 6.03 0.80 21.04
C GLY A 165 5.24 -0.50 21.21
N ALA A 166 4.38 -0.85 20.26
CA ALA A 166 3.64 -2.11 20.24
C ALA A 166 4.51 -3.24 19.66
N TYR A 167 5.57 -3.61 20.39
CA TYR A 167 6.65 -4.45 19.86
C TYR A 167 6.21 -5.89 19.57
N ALA A 168 5.31 -6.48 20.37
CA ALA A 168 4.85 -7.84 20.12
C ALA A 168 4.00 -7.92 18.82
N THR A 169 3.15 -6.91 18.60
CA THR A 169 2.34 -6.78 17.39
C THR A 169 3.22 -6.44 16.18
N ALA A 170 4.21 -5.57 16.35
CA ALA A 170 5.18 -5.22 15.31
C ALA A 170 5.97 -6.46 14.83
N ARG A 171 6.46 -7.28 15.77
CA ARG A 171 7.11 -8.56 15.46
C ARG A 171 6.23 -9.43 14.56
N THR A 172 4.97 -9.61 14.96
CA THR A 172 4.00 -10.42 14.22
C THR A 172 3.84 -9.89 12.79
N ALA A 173 3.75 -8.56 12.62
CA ALA A 173 3.64 -7.94 11.31
C ALA A 173 4.89 -8.16 10.44
N PHE A 174 6.10 -8.01 11.00
CA PHE A 174 7.33 -8.29 10.26
C PHE A 174 7.47 -9.77 9.87
N GLU A 175 7.15 -10.70 10.76
CA GLU A 175 7.13 -12.14 10.46
C GLU A 175 6.14 -12.45 9.33
N ARG A 176 4.95 -11.84 9.37
CA ARG A 176 3.95 -11.97 8.29
C ARG A 176 4.44 -11.39 6.96
N ALA A 177 5.20 -10.30 6.97
CA ALA A 177 5.80 -9.76 5.75
C ALA A 177 6.77 -10.77 5.10
N VAL A 178 7.62 -11.41 5.89
CA VAL A 178 8.57 -12.44 5.40
C VAL A 178 7.84 -13.69 4.91
N VAL A 179 6.78 -14.13 5.60
CA VAL A 179 5.97 -15.28 5.17
C VAL A 179 5.25 -15.00 3.86
N ALA A 180 4.64 -13.83 3.73
CA ALA A 180 3.90 -13.46 2.52
C ALA A 180 4.82 -13.23 1.32
N GLU A 181 6.02 -12.69 1.55
CA GLU A 181 6.98 -12.36 0.50
C GLU A 181 8.42 -12.48 1.01
N PRO A 182 9.11 -13.62 0.80
CA PRO A 182 10.38 -13.92 1.47
C PRO A 182 11.63 -13.25 0.83
N ILE A 183 11.56 -11.95 0.59
CA ILE A 183 12.65 -11.15 0.02
C ILE A 183 13.67 -10.72 1.07
N GLY A 184 14.89 -10.35 0.62
CA GLY A 184 15.99 -9.96 1.51
C GLY A 184 15.65 -8.76 2.40
N GLN A 185 14.95 -7.76 1.88
CA GLN A 185 14.61 -6.54 2.63
C GLN A 185 13.76 -6.84 3.88
N TYR A 186 12.71 -7.66 3.77
CA TYR A 186 11.86 -7.97 4.92
C TYR A 186 12.55 -8.87 5.93
N LYS A 187 13.42 -9.78 5.47
CA LYS A 187 14.25 -10.60 6.35
C LYS A 187 15.22 -9.74 7.17
N LEU A 188 15.85 -8.76 6.53
CA LEU A 188 16.73 -7.80 7.20
C LEU A 188 15.94 -6.94 8.18
N ALA A 189 14.79 -6.38 7.77
CA ALA A 189 13.95 -5.58 8.67
C ALA A 189 13.51 -6.37 9.91
N LEU A 190 13.10 -7.63 9.75
CA LEU A 190 12.78 -8.50 10.88
C LEU A 190 14.00 -8.76 11.77
N ALA A 191 15.17 -9.03 11.19
CA ALA A 191 16.40 -9.26 11.95
C ALA A 191 16.81 -8.02 12.76
N ASP A 192 16.88 -6.85 12.12
CA ASP A 192 17.22 -5.58 12.76
C ASP A 192 16.25 -5.25 13.90
N PHE A 193 14.94 -5.48 13.67
CA PHE A 193 13.91 -5.27 14.67
C PHE A 193 14.06 -6.21 15.88
N LEU A 194 14.30 -7.51 15.62
CA LEU A 194 14.50 -8.50 16.69
C LEU A 194 15.79 -8.22 17.48
N GLU A 195 16.86 -7.76 16.83
CA GLU A 195 18.11 -7.39 17.52
C GLU A 195 17.88 -6.21 18.47
N ALA A 196 17.14 -5.20 18.02
CA ALA A 196 16.88 -4.00 18.80
C ALA A 196 15.90 -4.22 19.97
N HIS A 197 14.89 -5.08 19.80
CA HIS A 197 13.76 -5.17 20.73
C HIS A 197 13.59 -6.54 21.41
N PHE A 198 14.25 -7.59 20.89
CA PHE A 198 14.19 -8.97 21.40
C PHE A 198 15.58 -9.64 21.43
N PRO A 199 16.61 -9.01 22.04
CA PRO A 199 17.98 -9.50 21.95
C PRO A 199 18.19 -10.89 22.58
N LEU A 200 17.39 -11.25 23.59
CA LEU A 200 17.46 -12.57 24.22
C LEU A 200 16.99 -13.70 23.29
N ASP A 201 16.11 -13.41 22.35
CA ASP A 201 15.59 -14.39 21.39
C ASP A 201 16.66 -14.75 20.33
N MET A 202 17.67 -13.90 20.15
CA MET A 202 18.76 -14.12 19.20
C MET A 202 19.91 -14.97 19.75
N VAL A 203 20.13 -14.97 21.07
CA VAL A 203 21.26 -15.69 21.71
C VAL A 203 20.96 -17.18 21.91
N ALA A 204 19.70 -17.58 21.81
CA ALA A 204 19.24 -18.95 22.09
C ALA A 204 19.32 -19.91 20.87
N LYS A 205 20.05 -19.57 19.80
CA LYS A 205 20.20 -20.39 18.58
C LYS A 205 21.59 -20.99 18.42
#